data_AF-A0A9X5KXF7-F1
#
_entry.id   AF-A0A9X5KXF7-F1
#
_cell.length_a   1.000
_cell.length_b   1.000
_cell.length_c   1.000
_cell.angle_alpha   90.00
_cell.angle_beta   90.00
_cell.angle_gamma   90.00
#
_symmetry.space_group_name_H-M   'P 1'
#
loop_
_entity.id
_entity.type
_entity.pdbx_description
1 polymer ?
#
loop_
_entity_poly.entity_id
_entity_poly.type
_entity_poly.pdbx_seq_one_letter_code
_entity_poly.pdbx_strand_id
1 'polypeptide(L)'
;MNTLNGLIPCIISGGSGTRLWPVSRQNMPKPFMRMRDGMSLLQKTFQRAAKLPGVESVLTVTNRDLLFRTLDDYRLVNKAHLPLDLLLEPFGRNTAAAIAVAALHVQEHFGGEAQLLVMPADHLILNEVAFAEAVAQARDLAEAGYLVTFGIQPDHAETGFGYIEQGEPLSTGNRVKRFVEKPDLATAQGYLDGGKHLWNAGMFCFKASTLVEELAAHAPDVLESARAALDHSQSLQNKTSRQRELDSEAFGSAPDVSIDVALMEKSKQVAVVPCDIGWSDIGSWEALRQLTPSDAHGNQVNGEAILHDVHNCYIDSPKRVLGAVGVRDLIIVDTPDALLIADAHRSQDVRYIVAELKRQNHPAYSLHRTVTRPWGTYTVLEESSRFKIKRIVVKPQASLSLQMHHHRSEHWVVVSGAAQITNGEREFLINANESTYIPAGHKHRLTNPGIIDLVMIEVQSGEYLGEDDIVRFDDIYGRAPADVKK
;
A
#
# COMPACT_ATOMS: atom_id res chain seq x y z
N MET A 1 34.84 -18.45 0.05
CA MET A 1 33.83 -17.41 0.34
C MET A 1 32.64 -17.73 -0.53
N ASN A 2 31.68 -18.48 0.01
CA ASN A 2 30.53 -18.95 -0.75
C ASN A 2 29.74 -17.74 -1.26
N THR A 3 29.43 -17.77 -2.55
CA THR A 3 28.40 -16.95 -3.17
C THR A 3 27.12 -17.15 -2.37
N LEU A 4 26.81 -16.23 -1.47
CA LEU A 4 25.53 -16.18 -0.77
C LEU A 4 24.45 -16.16 -1.83
N ASN A 5 23.54 -17.14 -1.79
CA ASN A 5 22.33 -17.15 -2.60
C ASN A 5 21.67 -15.76 -2.50
N GLY A 6 21.27 -15.20 -3.65
CA GLY A 6 20.75 -13.82 -3.73
C GLY A 6 19.52 -13.63 -2.83
N LEU A 7 19.48 -12.53 -2.09
CA LEU A 7 18.33 -12.14 -1.27
C LEU A 7 17.42 -11.24 -2.09
N ILE A 8 16.16 -11.65 -2.28
CA ILE A 8 15.13 -10.87 -2.97
C ILE A 8 14.08 -10.45 -1.95
N PRO A 9 14.10 -9.19 -1.48
CA PRO A 9 12.99 -8.65 -0.72
C PRO A 9 11.73 -8.59 -1.59
N CYS A 10 10.62 -9.08 -1.05
CA CYS A 10 9.31 -9.05 -1.66
C CYS A 10 8.36 -8.25 -0.79
N ILE A 11 8.01 -7.07 -1.26
CA ILE A 11 7.09 -6.17 -0.59
C ILE A 11 5.67 -6.54 -1.02
N ILE A 12 4.85 -7.00 -0.07
CA ILE A 12 3.43 -7.28 -0.32
C ILE A 12 2.66 -6.01 0.02
N SER A 13 2.19 -5.31 -1.01
CA SER A 13 1.45 -4.06 -0.91
C SER A 13 -0.04 -4.30 -1.16
N GLY A 14 -0.67 -4.98 -0.18
CA GLY A 14 -2.12 -5.16 -0.11
C GLY A 14 -2.75 -4.37 1.04
N GLY A 15 -4.08 -4.44 1.16
CA GLY A 15 -4.83 -3.94 2.32
C GLY A 15 -5.52 -2.60 2.09
N SER A 16 -6.85 -2.57 2.26
CA SER A 16 -7.68 -1.37 2.10
C SER A 16 -7.57 -0.38 3.27
N GLY A 17 -7.02 -0.81 4.42
CA GLY A 17 -6.72 0.06 5.57
C GLY A 17 -7.94 0.60 6.33
N THR A 18 -9.15 0.05 6.15
CA THR A 18 -10.43 0.64 6.58
C THR A 18 -10.55 1.11 8.04
N ARG A 19 -9.74 0.58 8.96
CA ARG A 19 -9.73 0.98 10.37
C ARG A 19 -9.07 2.34 10.64
N LEU A 20 -8.31 2.86 9.67
CA LEU A 20 -7.62 4.15 9.74
C LEU A 20 -8.33 5.23 8.90
N TRP A 21 -9.61 5.05 8.59
CA TRP A 21 -10.42 6.16 8.11
C TRP A 21 -10.40 7.27 9.18
N PRO A 22 -10.30 8.56 8.83
CA PRO A 22 -10.42 9.16 7.51
C PRO A 22 -9.09 9.38 6.78
N VAL A 23 -7.98 8.75 7.17
CA VAL A 23 -6.72 8.85 6.42
C VAL A 23 -6.62 7.78 5.33
N SER A 24 -6.98 6.54 5.65
CA SER A 24 -7.06 5.47 4.63
C SER A 24 -8.32 5.60 3.77
N ARG A 25 -8.19 5.33 2.48
CA ARG A 25 -9.31 5.20 1.51
C ARG A 25 -9.03 4.02 0.59
N GLN A 26 -10.02 3.59 -0.18
CA GLN A 26 -9.80 2.59 -1.23
C GLN A 26 -8.64 2.99 -2.18
N ASN A 27 -8.60 4.25 -2.62
CA ASN A 27 -7.53 4.75 -3.51
C ASN A 27 -6.32 5.32 -2.74
N MET A 28 -6.37 5.31 -1.40
CA MET A 28 -5.26 5.65 -0.50
C MET A 28 -5.12 4.55 0.56
N PRO A 29 -4.74 3.33 0.15
CA PRO A 29 -4.60 2.26 1.11
C PRO A 29 -3.44 2.56 2.07
N LYS A 30 -3.46 1.87 3.20
CA LYS A 30 -2.56 2.10 4.33
C LYS A 30 -1.07 2.14 3.96
N PRO A 31 -0.52 1.31 3.05
CA PRO A 31 0.89 1.42 2.65
C PRO A 31 1.33 2.84 2.24
N PHE A 32 0.41 3.64 1.69
CA PHE A 32 0.73 5.00 1.23
C PHE A 32 0.39 6.10 2.23
N MET A 33 -0.07 5.75 3.43
CA MET A 33 -0.23 6.70 4.53
C MET A 33 1.12 7.31 4.86
N ARG A 34 1.19 8.64 4.91
CA ARG A 34 2.42 9.37 5.27
C ARG A 34 2.52 9.49 6.79
N MET A 35 3.70 9.17 7.29
CA MET A 35 4.08 9.35 8.69
C MET A 35 4.57 10.79 8.91
N ARG A 36 4.84 11.15 10.17
CA ARG A 36 5.23 12.53 10.55
C ARG A 36 6.51 13.03 9.89
N ASP A 37 7.40 12.12 9.50
CA ASP A 37 8.62 12.42 8.74
C ASP A 37 8.37 12.63 7.24
N GLY A 38 7.10 12.59 6.82
CA GLY A 38 6.67 12.79 5.44
C GLY A 38 6.80 11.56 4.55
N MET A 39 7.40 10.46 5.03
CA MET A 39 7.52 9.22 4.25
C MET A 39 6.26 8.35 4.40
N SER A 40 5.89 7.63 3.33
CA SER A 40 4.88 6.58 3.44
C SER A 40 5.42 5.32 4.10
N LEU A 41 4.53 4.46 4.61
CA LEU A 41 4.91 3.14 5.13
C LEU A 41 5.59 2.28 4.05
N LEU A 42 5.10 2.35 2.81
CA LEU A 42 5.69 1.71 1.64
C LEU A 42 7.12 2.22 1.39
N GLN A 43 7.33 3.54 1.44
CA GLN A 43 8.64 4.15 1.29
C GLN A 43 9.62 3.70 2.38
N LYS A 44 9.17 3.62 3.63
CA LYS A 44 9.96 3.10 4.75
C LYS A 44 10.34 1.64 4.55
N THR A 45 9.38 0.80 4.16
CA THR A 45 9.61 -0.61 3.88
C THR A 45 10.60 -0.81 2.73
N PHE A 46 10.45 -0.04 1.64
CA PHE A 46 11.39 -0.08 0.52
C PHE A 46 12.81 0.30 0.93
N GLN A 47 12.99 1.40 1.65
CA GLN A 47 14.32 1.82 2.10
C GLN A 47 14.97 0.77 3.01
N ARG A 48 14.20 0.22 3.95
CA ARG A 48 14.67 -0.84 4.85
C ARG A 48 15.10 -2.07 4.06
N ALA A 49 14.30 -2.52 3.09
CA ALA A 49 14.63 -3.64 2.22
C ALA A 49 15.89 -3.36 1.37
N ALA A 50 15.98 -2.19 0.74
CA ALA A 50 17.07 -1.81 -0.14
C ALA A 50 18.43 -1.67 0.58
N LYS A 51 18.43 -1.42 1.89
CA LYS A 51 19.65 -1.32 2.71
C LYS A 51 20.21 -2.68 3.14
N LEU A 52 19.48 -3.77 2.97
CA LEU A 52 19.93 -5.09 3.40
C LEU A 52 21.13 -5.58 2.55
N PRO A 53 22.11 -6.28 3.17
CA PRO A 53 23.26 -6.80 2.44
C PRO A 53 22.87 -7.85 1.39
N GLY A 54 23.36 -7.68 0.16
CA GLY A 54 23.16 -8.64 -0.94
C GLY A 54 21.84 -8.49 -1.69
N VAL A 55 21.14 -7.36 -1.52
CA VAL A 55 19.94 -7.03 -2.29
C VAL A 55 20.33 -6.36 -3.61
N GLU A 56 19.99 -7.03 -4.71
CA GLU A 56 20.26 -6.55 -6.09
C GLU A 56 18.99 -6.19 -6.86
N SER A 57 17.82 -6.62 -6.38
CA SER A 57 16.51 -6.27 -6.93
C SER A 57 15.48 -6.24 -5.79
N VAL A 58 14.41 -5.46 -5.96
CA VAL A 58 13.26 -5.47 -5.06
C VAL A 58 12.03 -5.92 -5.84
N LEU A 59 11.40 -6.99 -5.34
CA LEU A 59 10.11 -7.49 -5.81
C LEU A 59 8.99 -6.79 -5.05
N THR A 60 7.91 -6.44 -5.74
CA THR A 60 6.69 -5.93 -5.13
C THR A 60 5.48 -6.60 -5.75
N VAL A 61 4.61 -7.16 -4.92
CA VAL A 61 3.27 -7.62 -5.31
C VAL A 61 2.28 -6.54 -4.89
N THR A 62 1.51 -6.02 -5.85
CA THR A 62 0.57 -4.92 -5.60
C THR A 62 -0.60 -5.02 -6.55
N ASN A 63 -1.74 -4.42 -6.19
CA ASN A 63 -2.85 -4.30 -7.13
C ASN A 63 -2.46 -3.44 -8.35
N ARG A 64 -2.97 -3.82 -9.54
CA ARG A 64 -2.75 -3.14 -10.81
C ARG A 64 -3.05 -1.64 -10.77
N ASP A 65 -4.12 -1.24 -10.08
CA ASP A 65 -4.55 0.16 -9.95
C ASP A 65 -3.57 1.01 -9.14
N LEU A 66 -2.73 0.37 -8.32
CA LEU A 66 -1.76 1.02 -7.45
C LEU A 66 -0.37 1.15 -8.07
N LEU A 67 -0.11 0.51 -9.23
CA LEU A 67 1.20 0.46 -9.89
C LEU A 67 1.91 1.83 -9.94
N PHE A 68 1.25 2.81 -10.55
CA PHE A 68 1.89 4.11 -10.81
C PHE A 68 2.20 4.86 -9.52
N ARG A 69 1.36 4.65 -8.50
CA ARG A 69 1.58 5.24 -7.20
C ARG A 69 2.73 4.59 -6.46
N THR A 70 2.82 3.25 -6.50
CA THR A 70 3.96 2.50 -5.99
C THR A 70 5.26 2.97 -6.63
N LEU A 71 5.27 3.12 -7.96
CA LEU A 71 6.42 3.66 -8.70
C LEU A 71 6.77 5.11 -8.32
N ASP A 72 5.77 5.96 -8.09
CA ASP A 72 6.00 7.35 -7.65
C ASP A 72 6.64 7.41 -6.26
N ASP A 73 6.13 6.62 -5.31
CA ASP A 73 6.69 6.53 -3.97
C ASP A 73 8.13 5.98 -4.00
N TYR A 74 8.39 4.93 -4.79
CA TYR A 74 9.72 4.35 -4.96
C TYR A 74 10.69 5.32 -5.64
N ARG A 75 10.27 6.11 -6.65
CA ARG A 75 11.17 7.07 -7.32
C ARG A 75 11.80 8.07 -6.36
N LEU A 76 11.08 8.45 -5.31
CA LEU A 76 11.59 9.38 -4.30
C LEU A 76 12.68 8.76 -3.43
N VAL A 77 12.64 7.45 -3.19
CA VAL A 77 13.50 6.77 -2.21
C VAL A 77 14.51 5.77 -2.80
N ASN A 78 14.32 5.31 -4.04
CA ASN A 78 15.21 4.38 -4.74
C ASN A 78 16.46 5.11 -5.30
N LYS A 79 17.30 5.60 -4.38
CA LYS A 79 18.53 6.35 -4.73
C LYS A 79 19.61 5.47 -5.35
N ALA A 80 19.61 4.18 -5.04
CA ALA A 80 20.55 3.21 -5.58
C ALA A 80 20.16 2.71 -6.98
N HIS A 81 19.02 3.16 -7.53
CA HIS A 81 18.50 2.73 -8.82
C HIS A 81 18.38 1.20 -8.93
N LEU A 82 17.96 0.56 -7.83
CA LEU A 82 17.74 -0.88 -7.82
C LEU A 82 16.70 -1.26 -8.88
N PRO A 83 16.94 -2.32 -9.66
CA PRO A 83 15.93 -2.96 -10.48
C PRO A 83 14.67 -3.26 -9.68
N LEU A 84 13.52 -3.08 -10.34
CA LEU A 84 12.21 -3.33 -9.75
C LEU A 84 11.49 -4.47 -10.47
N ASP A 85 11.07 -5.46 -9.71
CA ASP A 85 10.14 -6.49 -10.17
C ASP A 85 8.75 -6.18 -9.62
N LEU A 86 7.74 -6.09 -10.49
CA LEU A 86 6.38 -5.72 -10.13
C LEU A 86 5.40 -6.79 -10.60
N LEU A 87 4.76 -7.47 -9.66
CA LEU A 87 3.67 -8.41 -9.92
C LEU A 87 2.35 -7.72 -9.62
N LEU A 88 1.49 -7.62 -10.64
CA LEU A 88 0.29 -6.79 -10.60
C LEU A 88 -0.94 -7.67 -10.46
N GLU A 89 -1.54 -7.65 -9.28
CA GLU A 89 -2.76 -8.36 -8.97
C GLU A 89 -3.97 -7.64 -9.61
N PRO A 90 -4.84 -8.36 -10.33
CA PRO A 90 -6.08 -7.79 -10.88
C PRO A 90 -7.07 -7.41 -9.76
N PHE A 91 -7.10 -8.18 -8.68
CA PHE A 91 -7.89 -7.98 -7.47
C PHE A 91 -7.25 -8.76 -6.31
N GLY A 92 -7.66 -8.48 -5.06
CA GLY A 92 -7.06 -9.14 -3.89
C GLY A 92 -7.50 -10.61 -3.72
N ARG A 93 -6.54 -11.47 -3.35
CA ARG A 93 -6.73 -12.89 -2.97
C ARG A 93 -5.93 -13.28 -1.71
N ASN A 94 -5.80 -12.33 -0.78
CA ASN A 94 -5.02 -12.48 0.45
C ASN A 94 -3.55 -12.87 0.17
N THR A 95 -2.78 -13.29 1.18
CA THR A 95 -1.32 -13.38 1.06
C THR A 95 -0.79 -14.66 0.41
N ALA A 96 -1.54 -15.77 0.44
CA ALA A 96 -1.02 -17.05 -0.07
C ALA A 96 -0.75 -17.01 -1.58
N ALA A 97 -1.74 -16.55 -2.37
CA ALA A 97 -1.60 -16.44 -3.82
C ALA A 97 -0.50 -15.43 -4.21
N ALA A 98 -0.46 -14.26 -3.54
CA ALA A 98 0.55 -13.24 -3.77
C ALA A 98 1.98 -13.77 -3.54
N ILE A 99 2.20 -14.49 -2.45
CA ILE A 99 3.51 -15.06 -2.09
C ILE A 99 3.88 -16.24 -3.01
N ALA A 100 2.91 -17.06 -3.41
CA ALA A 100 3.14 -18.16 -4.34
C ALA A 100 3.61 -17.65 -5.72
N VAL A 101 2.94 -16.63 -6.28
CA VAL A 101 3.36 -15.99 -7.54
C VAL A 101 4.75 -15.36 -7.39
N ALA A 102 5.03 -14.71 -6.25
CA ALA A 102 6.34 -14.14 -5.97
C ALA A 102 7.45 -15.21 -5.97
N ALA A 103 7.20 -16.37 -5.33
CA ALA A 103 8.16 -17.47 -5.28
C ALA A 103 8.46 -18.05 -6.66
N LEU A 104 7.41 -18.25 -7.47
CA LEU A 104 7.55 -18.72 -8.86
C LEU A 104 8.33 -17.73 -9.73
N HIS A 105 8.04 -16.44 -9.61
CA HIS A 105 8.79 -15.38 -10.30
C HIS A 105 10.27 -15.36 -9.89
N VAL A 106 10.53 -15.51 -8.58
CA VAL A 106 11.90 -15.57 -8.05
C VAL A 106 12.63 -16.79 -8.57
N GLN A 107 11.98 -17.96 -8.55
CA GLN A 107 12.54 -19.20 -9.07
C GLN A 107 12.88 -19.09 -10.57
N GLU A 108 12.00 -18.47 -11.37
CA GLU A 108 12.19 -18.26 -12.81
C GLU A 108 13.39 -17.35 -13.13
N HIS A 109 13.60 -16.27 -12.37
CA HIS A 109 14.56 -15.23 -12.74
C HIS A 109 15.85 -15.18 -11.91
N PHE A 110 15.84 -15.75 -10.71
CA PHE A 110 16.96 -15.72 -9.77
C PHE A 110 17.38 -17.13 -9.31
N GLY A 111 16.61 -18.16 -9.68
CA GLY A 111 16.88 -19.57 -9.34
C GLY A 111 16.20 -20.03 -8.05
N GLY A 112 16.03 -21.34 -7.90
CA GLY A 112 15.33 -21.93 -6.75
C GLY A 112 16.02 -21.71 -5.41
N GLU A 113 17.35 -21.58 -5.40
CA GLU A 113 18.12 -21.34 -4.18
C GLU A 113 18.09 -19.88 -3.70
N ALA A 114 17.56 -18.95 -4.51
CA ALA A 114 17.39 -17.57 -4.09
C ALA A 114 16.44 -17.48 -2.89
N GLN A 115 16.78 -16.60 -1.95
CA GLN A 115 16.03 -16.41 -0.71
C GLN A 115 15.03 -15.28 -0.89
N LEU A 116 13.76 -15.57 -0.65
CA LEU A 116 12.65 -14.62 -0.74
C LEU A 116 12.32 -14.10 0.67
N LEU A 117 12.52 -12.80 0.89
CA LEU A 117 12.18 -12.12 2.15
C LEU A 117 10.86 -11.37 1.99
N VAL A 118 9.77 -11.95 2.46
CA VAL A 118 8.43 -11.36 2.39
C VAL A 118 8.24 -10.32 3.49
N MET A 119 7.82 -9.11 3.09
CA MET A 119 7.63 -7.96 3.97
C MET A 119 6.30 -7.25 3.66
N PRO A 120 5.39 -7.10 4.64
CA PRO A 120 4.21 -6.27 4.49
C PRO A 120 4.61 -4.80 4.28
N ALA A 121 3.96 -4.14 3.32
CA ALA A 121 4.25 -2.75 2.97
C ALA A 121 3.80 -1.72 4.02
N ASP A 122 2.97 -2.15 4.97
CA ASP A 122 2.22 -1.32 5.89
C ASP A 122 2.59 -1.53 7.37
N HIS A 123 3.75 -2.13 7.64
CA HIS A 123 4.32 -2.28 8.99
C HIS A 123 5.40 -1.22 9.26
N LEU A 124 5.43 -0.73 10.50
CA LEU A 124 6.52 0.10 11.00
C LEU A 124 7.55 -0.77 11.74
N ILE A 125 8.82 -0.49 11.50
CA ILE A 125 9.95 -1.08 12.22
C ILE A 125 10.87 0.08 12.57
N LEU A 126 11.08 0.31 13.86
CA LEU A 126 11.85 1.44 14.36
C LEU A 126 13.35 1.13 14.46
N ASN A 127 13.70 -0.12 14.76
CA ASN A 127 15.08 -0.56 14.90
C ASN A 127 15.55 -1.33 13.66
N GLU A 128 16.03 -0.59 12.65
CA GLU A 128 16.51 -1.16 11.38
C GLU A 128 17.77 -2.04 11.56
N VAL A 129 18.59 -1.79 12.58
CA VAL A 129 19.80 -2.59 12.87
C VAL A 129 19.41 -3.97 13.38
N ALA A 130 18.55 -4.05 14.40
CA ALA A 130 18.04 -5.32 14.91
C ALA A 130 17.24 -6.08 13.83
N PHE A 131 16.53 -5.37 12.95
CA PHE A 131 15.88 -6.00 11.80
C PHE A 131 16.88 -6.65 10.84
N ALA A 132 17.98 -5.97 10.49
CA ALA A 132 19.01 -6.55 9.62
C ALA A 132 19.68 -7.79 10.25
N GLU A 133 19.91 -7.77 11.57
CA GLU A 133 20.41 -8.92 12.32
C GLU A 133 19.43 -10.09 12.31
N ALA A 134 18.14 -9.82 12.54
CA ALA A 134 17.09 -10.84 12.48
C ALA A 134 16.97 -11.44 11.07
N VAL A 135 17.09 -10.62 10.02
CA VAL A 135 17.11 -11.10 8.63
C VAL A 135 18.31 -12.00 8.39
N ALA A 136 19.51 -11.64 8.87
CA ALA A 136 20.70 -12.50 8.73
C ALA A 136 20.48 -13.88 9.37
N GLN A 137 19.93 -13.93 10.59
CA GLN A 137 19.58 -15.20 11.25
C GLN A 137 18.52 -15.99 10.48
N ALA A 138 17.52 -15.29 9.92
CA ALA A 138 16.47 -15.92 9.12
C ALA A 138 17.03 -16.51 7.81
N ARG A 139 18.03 -15.86 7.21
CA ARG A 139 18.72 -16.39 6.03
C ARG A 139 19.49 -17.66 6.33
N ASP A 140 20.14 -17.75 7.49
CA ASP A 140 20.87 -18.97 7.89
C ASP A 140 19.90 -20.16 8.05
N LEU A 141 18.72 -19.92 8.65
CA LEU A 141 17.68 -20.94 8.81
C LEU A 141 17.01 -21.31 7.48
N ALA A 142 16.74 -20.32 6.61
CA ALA A 142 16.22 -20.56 5.27
C ALA A 142 17.20 -21.37 4.42
N GLU A 143 18.51 -21.15 4.60
CA GLU A 143 19.55 -21.94 3.95
C GLU A 143 19.51 -23.41 4.38
N ALA A 144 19.19 -23.66 5.65
CA ALA A 144 18.95 -24.99 6.21
C ALA A 144 17.56 -25.58 5.85
N GLY A 145 16.80 -24.93 4.97
CA GLY A 145 15.52 -25.44 4.44
C GLY A 145 14.30 -25.14 5.31
N TYR A 146 14.38 -24.22 6.27
CA TYR A 146 13.22 -23.81 7.06
C TYR A 146 12.38 -22.72 6.37
N LEU A 147 11.06 -22.78 6.58
CA LEU A 147 10.15 -21.65 6.39
C LEU A 147 10.26 -20.76 7.63
N VAL A 148 10.92 -19.61 7.51
CA VAL A 148 11.23 -18.77 8.68
C VAL A 148 10.22 -17.66 8.82
N THR A 149 9.71 -17.46 10.04
CA THR A 149 8.90 -16.29 10.46
C THR A 149 9.65 -15.47 11.52
N PHE A 150 9.18 -14.25 11.77
CA PHE A 150 9.72 -13.32 12.76
C PHE A 150 8.73 -13.16 13.91
N GLY A 151 9.21 -13.40 15.13
CA GLY A 151 8.38 -13.40 16.32
C GLY A 151 8.63 -12.18 17.21
N ILE A 152 7.58 -11.43 17.53
CA ILE A 152 7.63 -10.28 18.45
C ILE A 152 7.16 -10.69 19.83
N GLN A 153 7.82 -10.21 20.88
CA GLN A 153 7.39 -10.46 22.25
C GLN A 153 6.03 -9.80 22.51
N PRO A 154 4.99 -10.56 22.91
CA PRO A 154 3.70 -9.97 23.27
C PRO A 154 3.81 -9.15 24.55
N ASP A 155 3.21 -7.96 24.55
CA ASP A 155 3.06 -7.10 25.74
C ASP A 155 1.61 -7.02 26.25
N HIS A 156 0.65 -7.51 25.46
CA HIS A 156 -0.76 -7.67 25.83
C HIS A 156 -1.42 -8.83 25.07
N ALA A 157 -2.65 -9.17 25.45
CA ALA A 157 -3.45 -10.20 24.78
C ALA A 157 -4.14 -9.62 23.53
N GLU A 158 -3.43 -9.60 22.39
CA GLU A 158 -4.00 -9.20 21.10
C GLU A 158 -4.73 -10.39 20.43
N THR A 159 -5.90 -10.14 19.86
CA THR A 159 -6.72 -11.15 19.14
C THR A 159 -6.64 -11.02 17.63
N GLY A 160 -6.11 -9.90 17.14
CA GLY A 160 -5.91 -9.60 15.72
C GLY A 160 -4.63 -10.20 15.12
N PHE A 161 -3.72 -10.73 15.95
CA PHE A 161 -2.43 -11.29 15.52
C PHE A 161 -2.42 -12.82 15.54
N GLY A 162 -1.56 -13.40 14.71
CA GLY A 162 -1.15 -14.80 14.85
C GLY A 162 -0.16 -14.97 16.01
N TYR A 163 -0.19 -16.12 16.68
CA TYR A 163 0.72 -16.51 17.74
C TYR A 163 1.57 -17.71 17.32
N ILE A 164 2.83 -17.68 17.73
CA ILE A 164 3.85 -18.68 17.43
C ILE A 164 4.31 -19.30 18.75
N GLU A 165 3.95 -20.55 19.01
CA GLU A 165 4.47 -21.31 20.15
C GLU A 165 5.90 -21.77 19.84
N GLN A 166 6.86 -21.30 20.64
CA GLN A 166 8.26 -21.71 20.51
C GLN A 166 8.44 -23.18 20.90
N GLY A 167 9.17 -23.91 20.06
CA GLY A 167 9.62 -25.28 20.29
C GLY A 167 11.10 -25.35 20.63
N GLU A 168 11.75 -26.41 20.17
CA GLU A 168 13.18 -26.67 20.43
C GLU A 168 14.09 -25.61 19.80
N PRO A 169 15.19 -25.23 20.47
CA PRO A 169 16.16 -24.28 19.95
C PRO A 169 16.87 -24.82 18.71
N LEU A 170 17.18 -23.92 17.77
CA LEU A 170 18.00 -24.19 16.58
C LEU A 170 19.34 -23.45 16.70
N SER A 171 20.19 -23.50 15.67
CA SER A 171 21.46 -22.75 15.62
C SER A 171 21.26 -21.25 15.84
N THR A 172 20.18 -20.73 15.28
CA THR A 172 19.63 -19.39 15.49
C THR A 172 18.11 -19.55 15.62
N GLY A 173 17.45 -18.78 16.48
CA GLY A 173 16.01 -18.91 16.69
C GLY A 173 15.55 -20.27 17.24
N ASN A 174 14.28 -20.61 17.01
CA ASN A 174 13.65 -21.82 17.52
C ASN A 174 12.78 -22.48 16.43
N ARG A 175 12.57 -23.79 16.52
CA ARG A 175 11.53 -24.46 15.74
C ARG A 175 10.16 -24.00 16.20
N VAL A 176 9.22 -23.84 15.28
CA VAL A 176 7.82 -23.57 15.64
C VAL A 176 7.16 -24.87 16.05
N LYS A 177 6.64 -24.92 17.28
CA LYS A 177 5.88 -26.06 17.77
C LYS A 177 4.45 -26.02 17.27
N ARG A 178 3.87 -24.82 17.25
CA ARG A 178 2.50 -24.58 16.80
C ARG A 178 2.35 -23.13 16.34
N PHE A 179 1.60 -22.94 15.28
CA PHE A 179 1.15 -21.65 14.80
C PHE A 179 -0.37 -21.55 15.01
N VAL A 180 -0.86 -20.40 15.47
CA VAL A 180 -2.29 -20.17 15.72
C VAL A 180 -2.66 -18.78 15.22
N GLU A 181 -3.48 -18.70 14.17
CA GLU A 181 -3.99 -17.42 13.67
C GLU A 181 -5.19 -16.90 14.50
N LYS A 182 -5.08 -15.67 15.03
CA LYS A 182 -6.19 -14.89 15.63
C LYS A 182 -7.01 -15.64 16.70
N PRO A 183 -6.39 -15.99 17.84
CA PRO A 183 -7.09 -16.66 18.94
C PRO A 183 -8.15 -15.75 19.60
N ASP A 184 -9.09 -16.35 20.33
CA ASP A 184 -9.97 -15.60 21.22
C ASP A 184 -9.20 -14.96 22.39
N LEU A 185 -9.80 -13.97 23.06
CA LEU A 185 -9.15 -13.20 24.12
C LEU A 185 -8.67 -14.05 25.30
N ALA A 186 -9.43 -15.07 25.71
CA ALA A 186 -9.05 -15.93 26.83
C ALA A 186 -7.84 -16.79 26.47
N THR A 187 -7.83 -17.31 25.24
CA THR A 187 -6.70 -18.05 24.67
C THR A 187 -5.46 -17.16 24.53
N ALA A 188 -5.60 -15.93 24.01
CA ALA A 188 -4.52 -14.95 23.89
C ALA A 188 -3.93 -14.57 25.25
N GLN A 189 -4.77 -14.37 26.27
CA GLN A 189 -4.32 -14.11 27.63
C GLN A 189 -3.51 -15.29 28.19
N GLY A 190 -3.99 -16.53 27.97
CA GLY A 190 -3.22 -17.72 28.36
C GLY A 190 -1.86 -17.84 27.65
N TYR A 191 -1.74 -17.35 26.41
CA TYR A 191 -0.48 -17.31 25.68
C TYR A 191 0.50 -16.29 26.27
N LEU A 192 0.00 -15.10 26.63
CA LEU A 192 0.77 -14.06 27.30
C LEU A 192 1.27 -14.55 28.67
N ASP A 193 0.38 -15.06 29.51
CA ASP A 193 0.70 -15.54 30.86
C ASP A 193 1.70 -16.71 30.82
N GLY A 194 1.61 -17.54 29.77
CA GLY A 194 2.50 -18.69 29.58
C GLY A 194 3.92 -18.34 29.14
N GLY A 195 4.15 -17.15 28.56
CA GLY A 195 5.49 -16.65 28.18
C GLY A 195 6.23 -17.44 27.09
N LYS A 196 5.54 -18.37 26.40
CA LYS A 196 6.13 -19.26 25.37
C LYS A 196 5.73 -18.88 23.94
N HIS A 197 4.86 -17.90 23.78
CA HIS A 197 4.33 -17.51 22.48
C HIS A 197 4.87 -16.15 22.06
N LEU A 198 5.12 -16.01 20.77
CA LEU A 198 5.45 -14.75 20.11
C LEU A 198 4.31 -14.34 19.19
N TRP A 199 4.15 -13.05 18.93
CA TRP A 199 3.30 -12.59 17.83
C TRP A 199 3.97 -12.83 16.49
N ASN A 200 3.20 -13.28 15.50
CA ASN A 200 3.62 -13.35 14.12
C ASN A 200 3.69 -11.94 13.51
N ALA A 201 4.88 -11.51 13.11
CA ALA A 201 5.08 -10.19 12.50
C ALA A 201 4.59 -10.08 11.04
N GLY A 202 4.08 -11.17 10.45
CA GLY A 202 3.65 -11.24 9.05
C GLY A 202 4.79 -11.13 8.03
N MET A 203 6.04 -11.30 8.49
CA MET A 203 7.24 -11.34 7.66
C MET A 203 7.75 -12.77 7.57
N PHE A 204 8.31 -13.14 6.42
CA PHE A 204 8.81 -14.50 6.18
C PHE A 204 10.10 -14.51 5.39
N CYS A 205 10.93 -15.53 5.58
CA CYS A 205 12.13 -15.76 4.79
C CYS A 205 12.26 -17.25 4.47
N PHE A 206 12.44 -17.59 3.20
CA PHE A 206 12.61 -18.97 2.74
C PHE A 206 13.33 -19.00 1.39
N LYS A 207 13.90 -20.16 1.03
CA LYS A 207 14.30 -20.43 -0.36
C LYS A 207 13.07 -20.53 -1.25
N ALA A 208 13.16 -20.03 -2.48
CA ALA A 208 12.07 -20.11 -3.43
C ALA A 208 11.68 -21.57 -3.73
N SER A 209 12.66 -22.47 -3.88
CA SER A 209 12.44 -23.91 -4.05
C SER A 209 11.67 -24.53 -2.89
N THR A 210 12.14 -24.31 -1.65
CA THR A 210 11.50 -24.83 -0.44
C THR A 210 10.05 -24.36 -0.30
N LEU A 211 9.76 -23.09 -0.57
CA LEU A 211 8.38 -22.60 -0.52
C LEU A 211 7.51 -23.29 -1.56
N VAL A 212 7.99 -23.42 -2.80
CA VAL A 212 7.23 -24.07 -3.89
C VAL A 212 6.94 -25.54 -3.57
N GLU A 213 7.92 -26.26 -3.02
CA GLU A 213 7.76 -27.66 -2.58
C GLU A 213 6.74 -27.80 -1.45
N GLU A 214 6.83 -26.95 -0.43
CA GLU A 214 5.92 -26.96 0.71
C GLU A 214 4.48 -26.55 0.31
N LEU A 215 4.33 -25.58 -0.61
CA LEU A 215 3.03 -25.25 -1.20
C LEU A 215 2.45 -26.42 -2.00
N ALA A 216 3.27 -27.12 -2.78
CA ALA A 216 2.80 -28.31 -3.51
C ALA A 216 2.28 -29.40 -2.57
N ALA A 217 2.89 -29.56 -1.39
CA ALA A 217 2.50 -30.54 -0.40
C ALA A 217 1.24 -30.15 0.40
N HIS A 218 1.06 -28.87 0.72
CA HIS A 218 0.08 -28.40 1.70
C HIS A 218 -1.05 -27.52 1.14
N ALA A 219 -0.84 -26.93 -0.04
CA ALA A 219 -1.77 -26.04 -0.72
C ALA A 219 -1.61 -26.10 -2.27
N PRO A 220 -1.74 -27.29 -2.89
CA PRO A 220 -1.51 -27.45 -4.33
C PRO A 220 -2.40 -26.52 -5.17
N ASP A 221 -3.68 -26.35 -4.79
CA ASP A 221 -4.61 -25.45 -5.48
C ASP A 221 -4.10 -24.00 -5.55
N VAL A 222 -3.46 -23.50 -4.49
CA VAL A 222 -2.85 -22.14 -4.48
C VAL A 222 -1.68 -22.09 -5.46
N LEU A 223 -0.82 -23.11 -5.45
CA LEU A 223 0.36 -23.16 -6.31
C LEU A 223 -0.02 -23.28 -7.80
N GLU A 224 -1.01 -24.11 -8.12
CA GLU A 224 -1.49 -24.31 -9.49
C GLU A 224 -2.11 -23.04 -10.06
N SER A 225 -3.01 -22.38 -9.31
CA SER A 225 -3.60 -21.10 -9.73
C SER A 225 -2.55 -20.00 -9.87
N ALA A 226 -1.58 -19.92 -8.94
CA ALA A 226 -0.48 -18.96 -9.01
C ALA A 226 0.40 -19.18 -10.26
N ARG A 227 0.70 -20.43 -10.58
CA ARG A 227 1.46 -20.80 -11.77
C ARG A 227 0.72 -20.45 -13.06
N ALA A 228 -0.55 -20.84 -13.16
CA ALA A 228 -1.38 -20.50 -14.31
C ALA A 228 -1.51 -18.98 -14.51
N ALA A 229 -1.67 -18.23 -13.42
CA ALA A 229 -1.76 -16.76 -13.47
C ALA A 229 -0.46 -16.11 -13.96
N LEU A 230 0.69 -16.69 -13.64
CA LEU A 230 2.00 -16.22 -14.08
C LEU A 230 2.30 -16.64 -15.52
N ASP A 231 1.99 -17.87 -15.91
CA ASP A 231 2.23 -18.40 -17.26
C ASP A 231 1.40 -17.66 -18.33
N HIS A 232 0.18 -17.24 -17.98
CA HIS A 232 -0.70 -16.45 -18.84
C HIS A 232 -0.54 -14.93 -18.66
N SER A 233 0.41 -14.49 -17.84
CA SER A 233 0.60 -13.06 -17.56
C SER A 233 1.12 -12.28 -18.76
N GLN A 234 0.75 -10.99 -18.82
CA GLN A 234 1.37 -10.06 -19.76
C GLN A 234 2.62 -9.46 -19.12
N SER A 235 3.75 -9.51 -19.84
CA SER A 235 5.03 -9.02 -19.33
C SER A 235 5.48 -7.76 -20.07
N LEU A 236 5.92 -6.77 -19.31
CA LEU A 236 6.58 -5.55 -19.78
C LEU A 236 7.94 -5.46 -19.12
N GLN A 237 9.00 -5.45 -19.92
CA GLN A 237 10.37 -5.36 -19.43
C GLN A 237 11.13 -4.19 -20.08
N ASN A 238 11.83 -3.43 -19.24
CA ASN A 238 12.86 -2.51 -19.67
C ASN A 238 14.15 -2.77 -18.88
N LYS A 239 15.18 -1.95 -19.08
CA LYS A 239 16.50 -2.13 -18.45
C LYS A 239 16.48 -2.09 -16.91
N THR A 240 15.48 -1.44 -16.32
CA THR A 240 15.43 -1.14 -14.87
C THR A 240 14.20 -1.72 -14.18
N SER A 241 13.26 -2.31 -14.91
CA SER A 241 12.07 -2.92 -14.32
C SER A 241 11.48 -4.05 -15.15
N ARG A 242 10.95 -5.06 -14.47
CA ARG A 242 10.09 -6.12 -15.02
C ARG A 242 8.71 -5.99 -14.38
N GLN A 243 7.67 -5.99 -15.20
CA GLN A 243 6.28 -5.91 -14.75
C GLN A 243 5.53 -7.10 -15.33
N ARG A 244 4.78 -7.82 -14.50
CA ARG A 244 3.86 -8.86 -14.93
C ARG A 244 2.46 -8.56 -14.44
N GLU A 245 1.54 -8.42 -15.38
CA GLU A 245 0.12 -8.29 -15.10
C GLU A 245 -0.49 -9.69 -15.08
N LEU A 246 -0.90 -10.13 -13.88
CA LEU A 246 -1.35 -11.50 -13.65
C LEU A 246 -2.68 -11.73 -14.36
N ASP A 247 -2.84 -12.91 -14.95
CA ASP A 247 -4.08 -13.26 -15.63
C ASP A 247 -5.26 -13.29 -14.64
N SER A 248 -6.32 -12.58 -14.99
CA SER A 248 -7.47 -12.38 -14.10
C SER A 248 -8.30 -13.62 -13.84
N GLU A 249 -8.42 -14.52 -14.83
CA GLU A 249 -9.22 -15.73 -14.70
C GLU A 249 -8.49 -16.77 -13.85
N ALA A 250 -7.23 -17.04 -14.19
CA ALA A 250 -6.38 -17.97 -13.45
C ALA A 250 -6.14 -17.49 -12.02
N PHE A 251 -5.83 -16.21 -11.79
CA PHE A 251 -5.67 -15.67 -10.44
C PHE A 251 -6.99 -15.69 -9.66
N GLY A 252 -8.12 -15.51 -10.35
CA GLY A 252 -9.47 -15.60 -9.80
C GLY A 252 -9.81 -16.95 -9.19
N SER A 253 -9.23 -18.02 -9.73
CA SER A 253 -9.39 -19.39 -9.23
C SER A 253 -8.64 -19.69 -7.93
N ALA A 254 -7.63 -18.86 -7.58
CA ALA A 254 -6.85 -19.06 -6.37
C ALA A 254 -7.74 -18.91 -5.11
N PRO A 255 -7.60 -19.78 -4.10
CA PRO A 255 -8.27 -19.62 -2.82
C PRO A 255 -7.93 -18.28 -2.15
N ASP A 256 -8.94 -17.58 -1.61
CA ASP A 256 -8.75 -16.33 -0.87
C ASP A 256 -8.35 -16.62 0.59
N VAL A 257 -7.08 -16.96 0.80
CA VAL A 257 -6.54 -17.45 2.08
C VAL A 257 -5.16 -16.85 2.38
N SER A 258 -4.85 -16.61 3.66
CA SER A 258 -3.52 -16.15 4.05
C SER A 258 -2.50 -17.29 3.98
N ILE A 259 -1.22 -16.95 3.78
CA ILE A 259 -0.12 -17.93 3.81
C ILE A 259 -0.01 -18.63 5.16
N ASP A 260 -0.37 -17.92 6.24
CA ASP A 260 -0.37 -18.42 7.61
C ASP A 260 -1.24 -19.69 7.72
N VAL A 261 -2.48 -19.61 7.23
CA VAL A 261 -3.46 -20.72 7.24
C VAL A 261 -3.17 -21.73 6.13
N ALA A 262 -2.81 -21.26 4.93
CA ALA A 262 -2.60 -22.13 3.78
C ALA A 262 -1.43 -23.08 3.99
N LEU A 263 -0.36 -22.59 4.63
CA LEU A 263 0.92 -23.27 4.72
C LEU A 263 1.52 -23.30 6.14
N MET A 264 1.69 -22.14 6.81
CA MET A 264 2.50 -22.07 8.03
C MET A 264 1.94 -22.89 9.19
N GLU A 265 0.61 -22.99 9.31
CA GLU A 265 -0.05 -23.85 10.31
C GLU A 265 0.10 -25.35 10.03
N LYS A 266 0.37 -25.74 8.79
CA LYS A 266 0.41 -27.15 8.35
C LYS A 266 1.82 -27.70 8.22
N SER A 267 2.78 -26.85 7.86
CA SER A 267 4.17 -27.25 7.64
C SER A 267 4.83 -27.66 8.96
N LYS A 268 5.66 -28.71 8.89
CA LYS A 268 6.49 -29.17 10.01
C LYS A 268 7.89 -28.55 9.99
N GLN A 269 8.22 -27.80 8.94
CA GLN A 269 9.55 -27.26 8.65
C GLN A 269 9.61 -25.75 8.90
N VAL A 270 8.91 -25.29 9.94
CA VAL A 270 8.82 -23.87 10.29
C VAL A 270 9.77 -23.52 11.43
N ALA A 271 10.47 -22.39 11.29
CA ALA A 271 11.30 -21.81 12.33
C ALA A 271 10.89 -20.35 12.61
N VAL A 272 11.19 -19.87 13.82
CA VAL A 272 10.95 -18.50 14.24
C VAL A 272 12.24 -17.86 14.73
N VAL A 273 12.49 -16.63 14.29
CA VAL A 273 13.51 -15.74 14.83
C VAL A 273 12.82 -14.76 15.79
N PRO A 274 12.98 -14.90 17.11
CA PRO A 274 12.52 -13.90 18.06
C PRO A 274 13.32 -12.61 17.86
N CYS A 275 12.65 -11.46 17.77
CA CYS A 275 13.33 -10.19 17.56
C CYS A 275 12.61 -9.00 18.23
N ASP A 276 13.40 -8.04 18.69
CA ASP A 276 12.94 -6.74 19.16
C ASP A 276 13.38 -5.67 18.16
N ILE A 277 12.48 -5.37 17.24
CA ILE A 277 12.73 -4.47 16.10
C ILE A 277 11.93 -3.17 16.22
N GLY A 278 11.26 -2.95 17.35
CA GLY A 278 10.26 -1.87 17.50
C GLY A 278 9.17 -1.98 16.44
N TRP A 279 8.60 -3.19 16.28
CA TRP A 279 7.58 -3.50 15.29
C TRP A 279 6.22 -2.94 15.70
N SER A 280 5.46 -2.44 14.72
CA SER A 280 4.05 -2.14 14.87
C SER A 280 3.33 -2.42 13.55
N ASP A 281 2.20 -3.10 13.63
CA ASP A 281 1.33 -3.32 12.48
C ASP A 281 0.56 -2.06 12.07
N ILE A 282 0.52 -0.98 12.86
CA ILE A 282 -0.33 0.19 12.65
C ILE A 282 -1.78 -0.21 12.29
N GLY A 283 -2.36 -1.14 13.03
CA GLY A 283 -3.73 -1.63 12.79
C GLY A 283 -4.85 -0.69 13.23
N SER A 284 -4.52 0.33 14.04
CA SER A 284 -5.49 1.24 14.66
C SER A 284 -4.90 2.63 14.94
N TRP A 285 -5.78 3.59 15.24
CA TRP A 285 -5.40 4.93 15.71
C TRP A 285 -4.67 4.90 17.06
N GLU A 286 -4.95 3.90 17.90
CA GLU A 286 -4.23 3.73 19.18
C GLU A 286 -2.75 3.39 18.92
N ALA A 287 -2.45 2.55 17.92
CA ALA A 287 -1.07 2.27 17.53
C ALA A 287 -0.35 3.54 17.03
N LEU A 288 -1.03 4.42 16.30
CA LEU A 288 -0.46 5.71 15.86
C LEU A 288 -0.26 6.69 17.03
N ARG A 289 -1.17 6.68 18.01
CA ARG A 289 -1.09 7.49 19.22
C ARG A 289 0.17 7.19 20.01
N GLN A 290 0.51 5.92 20.18
CA GLN A 290 1.72 5.49 20.92
C GLN A 290 3.03 5.96 20.27
N LEU A 291 3.02 6.26 18.97
CA LEU A 291 4.17 6.78 18.23
C LEU A 291 4.33 8.31 18.35
N THR A 292 3.37 8.99 18.99
CA THR A 292 3.36 10.45 19.11
C THR A 292 3.68 10.87 20.53
N PRO A 293 4.66 11.78 20.74
CA PRO A 293 4.93 12.34 22.06
C PRO A 293 3.68 13.00 22.64
N SER A 294 3.40 12.71 23.91
CA SER A 294 2.32 13.35 24.67
C SER A 294 2.77 14.65 25.33
N ASP A 295 1.82 15.56 25.53
CA ASP A 295 1.97 16.69 26.45
C ASP A 295 1.82 16.25 27.93
N ALA A 296 1.84 17.22 28.85
CA ALA A 296 1.69 16.98 30.29
C ALA A 296 0.32 16.42 30.71
N HIS A 297 -0.68 16.48 29.84
CA HIS A 297 -2.04 15.98 30.06
C HIS A 297 -2.32 14.68 29.29
N GLY A 298 -1.30 14.08 28.68
CA GLY A 298 -1.41 12.83 27.91
C GLY A 298 -1.96 13.02 26.49
N ASN A 299 -2.08 14.26 26.00
CA ASN A 299 -2.57 14.54 24.65
C ASN A 299 -1.46 14.43 23.62
N GLN A 300 -1.78 13.82 22.49
CA GLN A 300 -0.92 13.70 21.33
C GLN A 300 -1.46 14.61 20.23
N VAL A 301 -0.71 15.64 19.82
CA VAL A 301 -1.17 16.63 18.83
C VAL A 301 -0.28 16.64 17.59
N ASN A 302 -0.92 16.59 16.43
CA ASN A 302 -0.34 16.86 15.13
C ASN A 302 -1.12 18.00 14.46
N GLY A 303 -0.48 19.16 14.30
CA GLY A 303 -1.10 20.38 13.80
C GLY A 303 -1.26 21.46 14.86
N GLU A 304 -2.07 22.47 14.56
CA GLU A 304 -2.34 23.60 15.46
C GLU A 304 -3.60 23.31 16.28
N ALA A 305 -3.46 23.21 17.61
CA ALA A 305 -4.58 22.96 18.50
C ALA A 305 -4.59 23.87 19.74
N ILE A 306 -5.77 24.34 20.12
CA ILE A 306 -6.04 25.10 21.34
C ILE A 306 -6.85 24.20 22.28
N LEU A 307 -6.22 23.79 23.38
CA LEU A 307 -6.77 22.81 24.32
C LEU A 307 -7.07 23.47 25.67
N HIS A 308 -8.25 23.21 26.24
CA HIS A 308 -8.65 23.66 27.57
C HIS A 308 -9.34 22.53 28.34
N ASP A 309 -8.76 22.03 29.43
CA ASP A 309 -9.26 20.85 30.18
C ASP A 309 -9.43 19.62 29.26
N VAL A 310 -8.36 19.27 28.54
CA VAL A 310 -8.33 18.14 27.61
C VAL A 310 -7.29 17.14 28.07
N HIS A 311 -7.65 15.86 28.13
CA HIS A 311 -6.77 14.81 28.64
C HIS A 311 -6.79 13.58 27.74
N ASN A 312 -5.64 12.94 27.57
CA ASN A 312 -5.53 11.64 26.89
C ASN A 312 -6.16 11.60 25.47
N CYS A 313 -6.14 12.71 24.72
CA CYS A 313 -6.68 12.76 23.36
C CYS A 313 -5.58 12.61 22.29
N TYR A 314 -5.87 11.87 21.22
CA TYR A 314 -5.09 11.90 19.98
C TYR A 314 -5.75 12.85 18.99
N ILE A 315 -5.01 13.87 18.54
CA ILE A 315 -5.52 14.95 17.70
C ILE A 315 -4.61 15.06 16.46
N ASP A 316 -5.18 14.82 15.29
CA ASP A 316 -4.50 14.95 14.00
C ASP A 316 -5.28 15.92 13.10
N SER A 317 -4.85 17.19 13.07
CA SER A 317 -5.44 18.25 12.23
C SER A 317 -4.32 19.13 11.64
N PRO A 318 -3.61 18.65 10.60
CA PRO A 318 -2.41 19.32 10.08
C PRO A 318 -2.71 20.59 9.28
N LYS A 319 -3.98 20.87 8.95
CA LYS A 319 -4.37 22.00 8.07
C LYS A 319 -5.27 23.03 8.71
N ARG A 320 -6.11 22.64 9.67
CA ARG A 320 -7.04 23.54 10.35
C ARG A 320 -6.59 23.73 11.79
N VAL A 321 -6.97 24.86 12.38
CA VAL A 321 -6.84 25.04 13.83
C VAL A 321 -7.95 24.25 14.51
N LEU A 322 -7.61 23.40 15.46
CA LEU A 322 -8.56 22.62 16.24
C LEU A 322 -8.72 23.21 17.66
N GLY A 323 -9.96 23.43 18.08
CA GLY A 323 -10.29 23.78 19.46
C GLY A 323 -10.94 22.60 20.17
N ALA A 324 -10.46 22.25 21.37
CA ALA A 324 -11.08 21.22 22.21
C ALA A 324 -11.19 21.69 23.66
N VAL A 325 -12.35 21.47 24.27
CA VAL A 325 -12.68 21.93 25.62
C VAL A 325 -13.37 20.83 26.41
N GLY A 326 -12.83 20.43 27.56
CA GLY A 326 -13.48 19.51 28.49
C GLY A 326 -13.63 18.06 27.99
N VAL A 327 -12.83 17.62 27.02
CA VAL A 327 -12.93 16.28 26.41
C VAL A 327 -11.78 15.37 26.84
N ARG A 328 -12.04 14.06 26.91
CA ARG A 328 -11.06 13.07 27.35
C ARG A 328 -11.14 11.80 26.51
N ASP A 329 -10.00 11.14 26.34
CA ASP A 329 -9.89 9.81 25.72
C ASP A 329 -10.51 9.75 24.31
N LEU A 330 -10.35 10.83 23.52
CA LEU A 330 -10.84 10.92 22.15
C LEU A 330 -9.72 10.79 21.11
N ILE A 331 -10.06 10.17 19.99
CA ILE A 331 -9.34 10.25 18.72
C ILE A 331 -10.08 11.26 17.85
N ILE A 332 -9.39 12.33 17.45
CA ILE A 332 -9.89 13.36 16.54
C ILE A 332 -8.97 13.44 15.34
N VAL A 333 -9.47 13.09 14.16
CA VAL A 333 -8.70 13.07 12.91
C VAL A 333 -9.41 13.87 11.83
N ASP A 334 -8.79 14.96 11.40
CA ASP A 334 -9.28 15.87 10.37
C ASP A 334 -8.50 15.66 9.06
N THR A 335 -9.22 15.26 8.01
CA THR A 335 -8.75 15.33 6.62
C THR A 335 -9.50 16.44 5.88
N PRO A 336 -9.01 16.89 4.70
CA PRO A 336 -9.65 17.97 3.96
C PRO A 336 -11.14 17.76 3.62
N ASP A 337 -11.59 16.51 3.59
CA ASP A 337 -12.92 16.06 3.15
C ASP A 337 -13.74 15.36 4.26
N ALA A 338 -13.14 15.00 5.39
CA ALA A 338 -13.80 14.24 6.44
C ALA A 338 -13.20 14.51 7.83
N LEU A 339 -14.03 14.38 8.86
CA LEU A 339 -13.64 14.46 10.26
C LEU A 339 -14.10 13.19 10.97
N LEU A 340 -13.18 12.54 11.68
CA LEU A 340 -13.50 11.46 12.61
C LEU A 340 -13.34 11.97 14.03
N ILE A 341 -14.33 11.70 14.87
CA ILE A 341 -14.25 11.81 16.32
C ILE A 341 -14.71 10.46 16.87
N ALA A 342 -13.85 9.80 17.63
CA ALA A 342 -14.15 8.50 18.22
C ALA A 342 -13.59 8.42 19.64
N ASP A 343 -14.23 7.60 20.48
CA ASP A 343 -13.65 7.16 21.73
C ASP A 343 -12.41 6.29 21.44
N ALA A 344 -11.31 6.54 22.14
CA ALA A 344 -10.03 5.84 21.95
C ALA A 344 -10.17 4.32 22.13
N HIS A 345 -11.00 3.88 23.08
CA HIS A 345 -11.25 2.47 23.38
C HIS A 345 -12.14 1.78 22.34
N ARG A 346 -12.73 2.54 21.42
CA ARG A 346 -13.59 2.05 20.34
C ARG A 346 -13.01 2.32 18.96
N SER A 347 -11.70 2.53 18.87
CA SER A 347 -11.00 2.82 17.60
C SER A 347 -11.23 1.75 16.51
N GLN A 348 -11.44 0.48 16.88
CA GLN A 348 -11.75 -0.60 15.92
C GLN A 348 -13.14 -0.46 15.27
N ASP A 349 -14.08 0.23 15.93
CA ASP A 349 -15.46 0.43 15.45
C ASP A 349 -15.54 1.39 14.26
N VAL A 350 -14.46 2.10 13.92
CA VAL A 350 -14.35 2.94 12.70
C VAL A 350 -14.72 2.17 11.44
N ARG A 351 -14.49 0.85 11.41
CA ARG A 351 -14.92 -0.05 10.32
C ARG A 351 -16.41 0.04 9.99
N TYR A 352 -17.26 0.32 10.98
CA TYR A 352 -18.71 0.45 10.78
C TYR A 352 -19.08 1.72 10.02
N ILE A 353 -18.36 2.84 10.26
CA ILE A 353 -18.52 4.08 9.50
C ILE A 353 -18.17 3.84 8.04
N VAL A 354 -17.04 3.17 7.79
CA VAL A 354 -16.59 2.84 6.43
C VAL A 354 -17.56 1.93 5.70
N ALA A 355 -18.13 0.93 6.38
CA ALA A 355 -19.15 0.05 5.81
C ALA A 355 -20.41 0.82 5.40
N GLU A 356 -20.85 1.77 6.22
CA GLU A 356 -22.02 2.60 5.93
C GLU A 356 -21.77 3.58 4.78
N LEU A 357 -20.61 4.24 4.75
CA LEU A 357 -20.20 5.10 3.62
C LEU A 357 -20.16 4.30 2.30
N LYS A 358 -19.67 3.05 2.34
CA LYS A 358 -19.68 2.15 1.19
C LYS A 358 -21.10 1.82 0.75
N ARG A 359 -22.01 1.51 1.70
CA ARG A 359 -23.43 1.22 1.42
C ARG A 359 -24.13 2.41 0.76
N GLN A 360 -23.77 3.63 1.15
CA GLN A 360 -24.28 4.87 0.58
C GLN A 360 -23.57 5.28 -0.73
N ASN A 361 -22.54 4.55 -1.16
CA ASN A 361 -21.66 4.92 -2.26
C ASN A 361 -21.07 6.34 -2.09
N HIS A 362 -20.79 6.74 -0.85
CA HIS A 362 -20.31 8.07 -0.53
C HIS A 362 -18.82 8.24 -0.91
N PRO A 363 -18.41 9.33 -1.58
CA PRO A 363 -17.03 9.51 -2.05
C PRO A 363 -15.95 9.42 -0.96
N ALA A 364 -16.28 9.82 0.28
CA ALA A 364 -15.38 9.73 1.44
C ALA A 364 -14.98 8.29 1.84
N TYR A 365 -15.52 7.26 1.21
CA TYR A 365 -15.03 5.88 1.34
C TYR A 365 -13.89 5.58 0.34
N SER A 366 -14.04 6.05 -0.90
CA SER A 366 -13.21 5.62 -2.03
C SER A 366 -12.08 6.60 -2.35
N LEU A 367 -12.34 7.90 -2.27
CA LEU A 367 -11.47 8.96 -2.74
C LEU A 367 -10.97 9.81 -1.58
N HIS A 368 -9.69 10.17 -1.64
CA HIS A 368 -9.23 11.39 -1.00
C HIS A 368 -9.47 12.54 -1.99
N ARG A 369 -9.60 13.76 -1.48
CA ARG A 369 -9.70 14.98 -2.29
C ARG A 369 -8.68 15.04 -3.44
N THR A 370 -7.50 14.45 -3.27
CA THR A 370 -6.44 14.32 -4.28
C THR A 370 -6.33 12.88 -4.78
N VAL A 371 -6.28 12.72 -6.10
CA VAL A 371 -6.21 11.44 -6.79
C VAL A 371 -4.93 11.39 -7.61
N THR A 372 -4.20 10.27 -7.52
CA THR A 372 -2.97 10.04 -8.29
C THR A 372 -3.30 9.37 -9.62
N ARG A 373 -2.60 9.82 -10.66
CA ARG A 373 -2.69 9.31 -12.02
C ARG A 373 -1.28 9.11 -12.59
N PRO A 374 -1.11 8.29 -13.64
CA PRO A 374 0.19 8.07 -14.26
C PRO A 374 0.90 9.38 -14.65
N TRP A 375 0.13 10.33 -15.18
CA TRP A 375 0.60 11.64 -15.62
C TRP A 375 0.80 12.68 -14.50
N GLY A 376 0.39 12.40 -13.26
CA GLY A 376 0.42 13.37 -12.17
C GLY A 376 -0.71 13.21 -11.16
N THR A 377 -1.36 14.30 -10.76
CA THR A 377 -2.46 14.27 -9.79
C THR A 377 -3.57 15.24 -10.16
N TYR A 378 -4.79 15.00 -9.68
CA TYR A 378 -5.81 16.04 -9.59
C TYR A 378 -6.36 16.12 -8.19
N THR A 379 -6.78 17.31 -7.77
CA THR A 379 -7.42 17.56 -6.47
C THR A 379 -8.73 18.27 -6.71
N VAL A 380 -9.85 17.70 -6.31
CA VAL A 380 -11.14 18.42 -6.33
C VAL A 380 -11.07 19.52 -5.28
N LEU A 381 -11.13 20.78 -5.67
CA LEU A 381 -11.10 21.90 -4.73
C LEU A 381 -12.48 22.19 -4.17
N GLU A 382 -13.50 22.10 -5.04
CA GLU A 382 -14.89 22.36 -4.73
C GLU A 382 -15.77 21.63 -5.76
N GLU A 383 -16.94 21.17 -5.33
CA GLU A 383 -17.92 20.51 -6.18
C GLU A 383 -19.33 20.89 -5.74
N SER A 384 -20.17 21.19 -6.72
CA SER A 384 -21.58 21.52 -6.56
C SER A 384 -22.38 20.92 -7.72
N SER A 385 -23.70 21.11 -7.73
CA SER A 385 -24.59 20.53 -8.74
C SER A 385 -24.34 21.02 -10.17
N ARG A 386 -23.69 22.17 -10.34
CA ARG A 386 -23.47 22.82 -11.65
C ARG A 386 -22.01 23.07 -12.00
N PHE A 387 -21.10 22.90 -11.05
CA PHE A 387 -19.68 23.10 -11.30
C PHE A 387 -18.79 22.20 -10.44
N LYS A 388 -17.57 21.97 -10.94
CA LYS A 388 -16.52 21.26 -10.22
C LYS A 388 -15.18 21.90 -10.50
N ILE A 389 -14.45 22.26 -9.46
CA ILE A 389 -13.13 22.89 -9.57
C ILE A 389 -12.07 21.84 -9.24
N LYS A 390 -11.08 21.68 -10.09
CA LYS A 390 -9.94 20.79 -9.86
C LYS A 390 -8.63 21.56 -9.95
N ARG A 391 -7.69 21.24 -9.06
CA ARG A 391 -6.27 21.53 -9.24
C ARG A 391 -5.60 20.31 -9.86
N ILE A 392 -5.13 20.43 -11.08
CA ILE A 392 -4.44 19.39 -11.83
C ILE A 392 -2.93 19.69 -11.82
N VAL A 393 -2.13 18.69 -11.46
CA VAL A 393 -0.66 18.74 -11.54
C VAL A 393 -0.21 17.70 -12.55
N VAL A 394 0.48 18.11 -13.60
CA VAL A 394 0.99 17.22 -14.65
C VAL A 394 2.51 17.20 -14.59
N LYS A 395 3.08 16.01 -14.47
CA LYS A 395 4.54 15.80 -14.41
C LYS A 395 5.21 16.26 -15.72
N PRO A 396 6.50 16.61 -15.69
CA PRO A 396 7.28 16.88 -16.88
C PRO A 396 7.10 15.80 -17.95
N GLN A 397 6.89 16.22 -19.20
CA GLN A 397 6.74 15.33 -20.37
C GLN A 397 5.53 14.37 -20.32
N ALA A 398 4.63 14.53 -19.35
CA ALA A 398 3.43 13.72 -19.24
C ALA A 398 2.21 14.41 -19.89
N SER A 399 1.21 13.61 -20.23
CA SER A 399 -0.02 14.06 -20.88
C SER A 399 -1.24 13.42 -20.25
N LEU A 400 -2.35 14.15 -20.23
CA LEU A 400 -3.65 13.53 -20.02
C LEU A 400 -4.03 12.70 -21.26
N SER A 401 -4.92 11.74 -21.09
CA SER A 401 -5.50 11.00 -22.22
C SER A 401 -6.22 11.96 -23.17
N LEU A 402 -6.23 11.65 -24.47
CA LEU A 402 -7.07 12.40 -25.40
C LEU A 402 -8.51 12.03 -25.12
N GLN A 403 -9.30 13.01 -24.72
CA GLN A 403 -10.63 12.75 -24.19
C GLN A 403 -11.67 13.77 -24.66
N MET A 404 -12.93 13.48 -24.40
CA MET A 404 -14.07 14.35 -24.67
C MET A 404 -15.14 14.10 -23.60
N HIS A 405 -15.95 15.12 -23.34
CA HIS A 405 -17.13 15.04 -22.47
C HIS A 405 -18.35 15.52 -23.24
N HIS A 406 -19.50 14.87 -23.09
CA HIS A 406 -20.72 15.29 -23.79
C HIS A 406 -21.46 16.42 -23.06
N HIS A 407 -21.42 16.43 -21.72
CA HIS A 407 -22.37 17.21 -20.91
C HIS A 407 -21.74 18.38 -20.15
N ARG A 408 -20.43 18.57 -20.26
CA ARG A 408 -19.71 19.66 -19.59
C ARG A 408 -18.73 20.39 -20.50
N SER A 409 -18.58 21.67 -20.20
CA SER A 409 -17.49 22.51 -20.67
C SER A 409 -16.45 22.68 -19.57
N GLU A 410 -15.24 23.08 -19.94
CA GLU A 410 -14.14 23.26 -18.99
C GLU A 410 -13.41 24.57 -19.25
N HIS A 411 -13.06 25.29 -18.20
CA HIS A 411 -12.17 26.44 -18.26
C HIS A 411 -10.87 26.10 -17.56
N TRP A 412 -9.77 26.24 -18.27
CA TRP A 412 -8.45 25.81 -17.82
C TRP A 412 -7.56 27.03 -17.65
N VAL A 413 -7.02 27.23 -16.45
CA VAL A 413 -6.09 28.32 -16.11
C VAL A 413 -4.77 27.71 -15.68
N VAL A 414 -3.67 28.04 -16.36
CA VAL A 414 -2.33 27.56 -15.94
C VAL A 414 -1.81 28.49 -14.85
N VAL A 415 -1.53 27.91 -13.68
CA VAL A 415 -0.99 28.63 -12.51
C VAL A 415 0.54 28.62 -12.53
N SER A 416 1.16 27.52 -12.97
CA SER A 416 2.62 27.36 -13.00
C SER A 416 3.02 26.43 -14.13
N GLY A 417 4.14 26.72 -14.81
CA GLY A 417 4.61 25.96 -15.97
C GLY A 417 3.98 26.45 -17.29
N ALA A 418 4.03 25.59 -18.30
CA ALA A 418 3.40 25.80 -19.60
C ALA A 418 2.66 24.53 -20.02
N ALA A 419 1.54 24.69 -20.72
CA ALA A 419 0.71 23.58 -21.17
C ALA A 419 0.56 23.62 -22.69
N GLN A 420 0.84 22.49 -23.34
CA GLN A 420 0.47 22.27 -24.72
C GLN A 420 -0.94 21.69 -24.74
N ILE A 421 -1.86 22.41 -25.38
CA ILE A 421 -3.30 22.12 -25.39
C ILE A 421 -3.73 21.66 -26.77
N THR A 422 -4.39 20.51 -26.82
CA THR A 422 -5.24 20.11 -27.95
C THR A 422 -6.68 20.50 -27.64
N ASN A 423 -7.36 21.21 -28.53
CA ASN A 423 -8.79 21.54 -28.43
C ASN A 423 -9.43 21.47 -29.83
N GLY A 424 -10.17 20.39 -30.08
CA GLY A 424 -10.63 20.02 -31.41
C GLY A 424 -9.44 19.74 -32.34
N GLU A 425 -9.37 20.48 -33.44
CA GLU A 425 -8.28 20.40 -34.42
C GLU A 425 -7.11 21.34 -34.11
N ARG A 426 -7.25 22.19 -33.10
CA ARG A 426 -6.22 23.19 -32.75
C ARG A 426 -5.26 22.64 -31.72
N GLU A 427 -3.98 22.92 -31.93
CA GLU A 427 -2.92 22.69 -30.96
C GLU A 427 -2.17 24.00 -30.68
N PHE A 428 -2.02 24.36 -29.40
CA PHE A 428 -1.36 25.61 -29.01
C PHE A 428 -0.81 25.55 -27.59
N LEU A 429 0.19 26.39 -27.31
CA LEU A 429 0.78 26.53 -25.99
C LEU A 429 0.05 27.63 -25.20
N ILE A 430 -0.18 27.38 -23.91
CA ILE A 430 -0.57 28.40 -22.93
C ILE A 430 0.43 28.41 -21.76
N ASN A 431 0.80 29.60 -21.31
CA ASN A 431 1.78 29.85 -20.26
C ASN A 431 1.09 30.10 -18.91
N ALA A 432 1.90 30.20 -17.84
CA ALA A 432 1.42 30.65 -16.55
C ALA A 432 0.63 31.97 -16.65
N ASN A 433 -0.49 32.02 -15.95
CA ASN A 433 -1.49 33.09 -15.96
C ASN A 433 -2.31 33.24 -17.26
N GLU A 434 -2.16 32.33 -18.23
CA GLU A 434 -3.03 32.24 -19.40
C GLU A 434 -4.13 31.18 -19.19
N SER A 435 -5.19 31.25 -20.01
CA SER A 435 -6.32 30.33 -19.91
C SER A 435 -6.91 29.95 -21.26
N THR A 436 -7.65 28.85 -21.26
CA THR A 436 -8.39 28.36 -22.43
C THR A 436 -9.75 27.81 -22.02
N TYR A 437 -10.70 27.85 -22.94
CA TYR A 437 -12.03 27.27 -22.81
C TYR A 437 -12.15 26.03 -23.69
N ILE A 438 -12.59 24.92 -23.11
CA ILE A 438 -12.85 23.65 -23.76
C ILE A 438 -14.36 23.46 -23.86
N PRO A 439 -14.96 23.57 -25.06
CA PRO A 439 -16.39 23.35 -25.23
C PRO A 439 -16.76 21.87 -25.05
N ALA A 440 -18.01 21.60 -24.66
CA ALA A 440 -18.56 20.25 -24.67
C ALA A 440 -18.47 19.64 -26.08
N GLY A 441 -18.28 18.31 -26.15
CA GLY A 441 -18.15 17.57 -27.40
C GLY A 441 -16.83 17.76 -28.15
N HIS A 442 -15.90 18.58 -27.65
CA HIS A 442 -14.57 18.73 -28.26
C HIS A 442 -13.58 17.73 -27.70
N LYS A 443 -12.82 17.08 -28.59
CA LYS A 443 -11.65 16.30 -28.21
C LYS A 443 -10.58 17.25 -27.66
N HIS A 444 -10.03 16.93 -26.50
CA HIS A 444 -9.02 17.77 -25.87
C HIS A 444 -8.00 16.94 -25.10
N ARG A 445 -6.80 17.52 -24.97
CA ARG A 445 -5.67 16.95 -24.24
C ARG A 445 -4.84 18.09 -23.67
N LEU A 446 -4.32 17.87 -22.48
CA LEU A 446 -3.29 18.70 -21.88
C LEU A 446 -2.00 17.91 -21.77
N THR A 447 -0.91 18.50 -22.26
CA THR A 447 0.46 17.96 -22.17
C THR A 447 1.33 18.97 -21.44
N ASN A 448 2.21 18.50 -20.57
CA ASN A 448 3.28 19.31 -19.98
C ASN A 448 4.57 19.14 -20.82
N PRO A 449 4.90 20.06 -21.75
CA PRO A 449 6.13 19.99 -22.52
C PRO A 449 7.37 20.43 -21.71
N GLY A 450 7.19 20.90 -20.47
CA GLY A 450 8.25 21.45 -19.64
C GLY A 450 9.06 20.41 -18.88
N ILE A 451 10.00 20.93 -18.08
CA ILE A 451 10.89 20.16 -17.19
C ILE A 451 10.53 20.31 -15.71
N ILE A 452 9.50 21.10 -15.39
CA ILE A 452 8.93 21.27 -14.04
C ILE A 452 7.47 20.83 -14.04
N ASP A 453 6.88 20.61 -12.86
CA ASP A 453 5.46 20.33 -12.74
C ASP A 453 4.61 21.49 -13.29
N LEU A 454 3.66 21.15 -14.17
CA LEU A 454 2.62 22.02 -14.66
C LEU A 454 1.46 21.99 -13.66
N VAL A 455 1.03 23.15 -13.17
CA VAL A 455 -0.12 23.28 -12.27
C VAL A 455 -1.22 24.06 -12.99
N MET A 456 -2.41 23.46 -13.07
CA MET A 456 -3.59 24.04 -13.71
C MET A 456 -4.79 24.02 -12.76
N ILE A 457 -5.62 25.06 -12.81
CA ILE A 457 -6.97 25.03 -12.26
C ILE A 457 -7.95 24.78 -13.41
N GLU A 458 -8.74 23.73 -13.27
CA GLU A 458 -9.84 23.38 -14.15
C GLU A 458 -11.16 23.72 -13.47
N VAL A 459 -12.03 24.46 -14.16
CA VAL A 459 -13.40 24.71 -13.75
C VAL A 459 -14.32 24.01 -14.74
N GLN A 460 -14.94 22.92 -14.32
CA GLN A 460 -15.93 22.20 -15.10
C GLN A 460 -17.31 22.81 -14.85
N SER A 461 -18.08 23.07 -15.92
CA SER A 461 -19.44 23.63 -15.86
C SER A 461 -20.38 22.84 -16.76
N GLY A 462 -21.49 22.36 -16.20
CA GLY A 462 -22.44 21.51 -16.92
C GLY A 462 -23.55 20.97 -16.03
N GLU A 463 -24.48 20.22 -16.62
CA GLU A 463 -25.58 19.57 -15.88
C GLU A 463 -25.16 18.20 -15.32
N TYR A 464 -24.10 17.61 -15.88
CA TYR A 464 -23.51 16.36 -15.44
C TYR A 464 -21.99 16.47 -15.42
N LEU A 465 -21.38 16.09 -14.29
CA LEU A 465 -19.95 16.27 -14.02
C LEU A 465 -19.24 14.96 -13.65
N GLY A 466 -19.89 13.82 -13.88
CA GLY A 466 -19.32 12.49 -13.62
C GLY A 466 -18.06 12.19 -14.45
N GLU A 467 -17.21 11.28 -13.97
CA GLU A 467 -16.05 10.80 -14.73
C GLU A 467 -16.41 9.74 -15.80
N ASP A 468 -17.63 9.21 -15.76
CA ASP A 468 -18.22 8.30 -16.74
C ASP A 468 -18.68 8.99 -18.03
N ASP A 469 -18.81 10.33 -18.03
CA ASP A 469 -18.99 11.13 -19.26
C ASP A 469 -17.70 11.23 -20.10
N ILE A 470 -16.57 10.70 -19.59
CA ILE A 470 -15.27 10.80 -20.26
C ILE A 470 -15.14 9.72 -21.33
N VAL A 471 -15.18 10.13 -22.60
CA VAL A 471 -14.82 9.28 -23.74
C VAL A 471 -13.32 9.41 -24.00
N ARG A 472 -12.58 8.30 -23.93
CA ARG A 472 -11.12 8.26 -24.16
C ARG A 472 -10.80 7.71 -25.55
N PHE A 473 -10.00 8.44 -26.32
CA PHE A 473 -9.63 8.08 -27.70
C PHE A 473 -8.18 7.59 -27.82
N ASP A 474 -7.29 8.09 -26.97
CA ASP A 474 -5.90 7.69 -26.94
C ASP A 474 -5.38 7.79 -25.50
N ASP A 475 -5.18 6.62 -24.89
CA ASP A 475 -4.68 6.46 -23.52
C ASP A 475 -3.46 5.55 -23.50
N ILE A 476 -2.28 6.17 -23.50
CA ILE A 476 -0.98 5.50 -23.34
C ILE A 476 -0.79 4.81 -21.97
N TYR A 477 -1.80 4.89 -21.08
CA TYR A 477 -1.78 4.31 -19.74
C TYR A 477 -2.70 3.10 -19.58
N GLY A 478 -3.30 2.60 -20.67
CA GLY A 478 -4.01 1.32 -20.68
C GLY A 478 -5.41 1.33 -20.05
N ARG A 479 -6.08 2.50 -19.94
CA ARG A 479 -7.47 2.61 -19.43
C ARG A 479 -8.48 2.90 -20.56
N ALA A 480 -8.04 2.87 -21.82
CA ALA A 480 -8.96 2.80 -22.94
C ALA A 480 -9.52 1.37 -23.03
N PRO A 481 -10.82 1.17 -23.32
CA PRO A 481 -11.32 -0.12 -23.75
C PRO A 481 -10.46 -0.60 -24.93
N ALA A 482 -10.05 -1.87 -24.93
CA ALA A 482 -9.38 -2.44 -26.10
C ALA A 482 -10.28 -2.21 -27.32
N ASP A 483 -9.74 -1.56 -28.35
CA ASP A 483 -10.46 -1.36 -29.60
C ASP A 483 -10.96 -2.72 -30.10
N VAL A 484 -12.29 -2.89 -30.15
CA VAL A 484 -12.90 -3.94 -30.96
C VAL A 484 -12.57 -3.56 -32.40
N LYS A 485 -11.43 -4.05 -32.90
CA LYS A 485 -11.11 -4.04 -34.32
C LYS A 485 -12.29 -4.67 -35.04
N LYS A 486 -13.04 -3.85 -35.78
CA LYS A 486 -13.90 -4.34 -36.86
C LYS A 486 -13.07 -4.53 -38.11
#